data_AF-A0A814XGP8-F1
#
_entry.id   AF-A0A814XGP8-F1
#
_cell.length_a   1.000
_cell.length_b   1.000
_cell.length_c   1.000
_cell.angle_alpha   90.00
_cell.angle_beta   90.00
_cell.angle_gamma   90.00
#
_symmetry.space_group_name_H-M   'P 1'
#
loop_
_entity.id
_entity.type
_entity.pdbx_description
1 polymer ?
#
loop_
_entity_poly.entity_id
_entity_poly.type
_entity_poly.pdbx_seq_one_letter_code
_entity_poly.pdbx_strand_id
1 'polypeptide(L)'
;MAKVKISETACGKLAAQFEGYSYRIERHQKESTHGNVGNMVVLVSLYRNLQNLGFQQEYVDDEAVRKYFRMISGIPFLPTHLAQSTYDEVVDSTPLRIRHKMQPFYHYFTNTWLNGQYAIQVWNVYGQDRRTNNDIESWHSKL
;
A
#
# COMPACT_ATOMS: atom_id res chain seq x y z
N MET A 1 31.18 -2.55 4.09
CA MET A 1 29.83 -1.98 4.30
C MET A 1 29.18 -1.76 2.94
N ALA A 2 28.38 -2.73 2.49
CA ALA A 2 27.73 -2.68 1.17
C ALA A 2 26.50 -1.77 1.24
N LYS A 3 26.59 -0.56 0.67
CA LYS A 3 25.43 0.26 0.37
C LYS A 3 24.67 -0.44 -0.76
N VAL A 4 23.59 -1.14 -0.44
CA VAL A 4 22.69 -1.71 -1.43
C VAL A 4 22.04 -0.53 -2.16
N LYS A 5 22.63 -0.17 -3.29
CA LYS A 5 22.12 0.84 -4.22
C LYS A 5 20.91 0.19 -4.89
N ILE A 6 19.73 0.35 -4.31
CA ILE A 6 18.48 -0.01 -4.96
C ILE A 6 18.35 0.96 -6.15
N SER A 7 18.79 0.47 -7.32
CA SER A 7 18.85 1.24 -8.57
C SER A 7 17.47 1.83 -8.90
N GLU A 8 17.41 2.97 -9.59
CA GLU A 8 16.20 3.61 -10.12
C GLU A 8 15.22 2.62 -10.79
N THR A 9 15.75 1.50 -11.31
CA THR A 9 15.01 0.34 -11.83
C THR A 9 14.01 -0.28 -10.86
N ALA A 10 14.27 -0.31 -9.55
CA ALA A 10 13.38 -0.91 -8.56
C ALA A 10 12.19 0.01 -8.26
N CYS A 11 12.42 1.31 -8.17
CA CYS A 11 11.36 2.32 -8.03
C CYS A 11 10.46 2.35 -9.28
N GLY A 12 11.04 2.22 -10.48
CA GLY A 12 10.28 2.08 -11.73
C GLY A 12 9.47 0.78 -11.84
N LYS A 13 10.03 -0.36 -11.41
CA LYS A 13 9.31 -1.65 -11.37
C LYS A 13 8.19 -1.65 -10.33
N LEU A 14 8.43 -1.05 -9.17
CA LEU A 14 7.42 -0.81 -8.14
C LEU A 14 6.29 0.08 -8.70
N ALA A 15 6.62 1.19 -9.36
CA ALA A 15 5.63 2.07 -9.98
C ALA A 15 4.77 1.37 -11.03
N ALA A 16 5.35 0.55 -11.92
CA ALA A 16 4.61 -0.21 -12.92
C ALA A 16 3.71 -1.30 -12.29
N GLN A 17 4.21 -1.96 -11.24
CA GLN A 17 3.42 -2.91 -10.46
C GLN A 17 2.28 -2.18 -9.72
N PHE A 18 2.52 -0.96 -9.21
CA PHE A 18 1.52 -0.10 -8.56
C PHE A 18 0.47 0.48 -9.51
N GLU A 19 0.79 0.78 -10.75
CA GLU A 19 -0.20 1.19 -11.76
C GLU A 19 -1.20 0.06 -12.03
N GLY A 20 -0.70 -1.17 -12.19
CA GLY A 20 -1.52 -2.37 -12.32
C GLY A 20 -2.37 -2.68 -11.08
N TYR A 21 -1.85 -2.41 -9.88
CA TYR A 21 -2.60 -2.56 -8.63
C TYR A 21 -3.61 -1.42 -8.38
N SER A 22 -3.29 -0.17 -8.69
CA SER A 22 -4.19 0.99 -8.55
C SER A 22 -5.45 0.81 -9.39
N TYR A 23 -5.29 0.37 -10.64
CA TYR A 23 -6.42 0.02 -11.52
C TYR A 23 -7.27 -1.12 -10.94
N ARG A 24 -6.63 -2.08 -10.26
CA ARG A 24 -7.31 -3.23 -9.64
C ARG A 24 -8.02 -2.87 -8.34
N ILE A 25 -7.49 -1.92 -7.56
CA ILE A 25 -8.16 -1.39 -6.36
C ILE A 25 -9.42 -0.62 -6.75
N GLU A 26 -9.37 0.19 -7.81
CA GLU A 26 -10.54 0.92 -8.33
C GLU A 26 -11.62 -0.03 -8.87
N ARG A 27 -11.25 -1.16 -9.49
CA ARG A 27 -12.22 -2.21 -9.89
C ARG A 27 -12.73 -3.05 -8.72
N HIS A 28 -11.89 -3.42 -7.76
CA HIS A 28 -12.31 -4.20 -6.59
C HIS A 28 -13.25 -3.42 -5.65
N GLN A 29 -13.16 -2.08 -5.60
CA GLN A 29 -14.16 -1.26 -4.89
C GLN A 29 -15.54 -1.27 -5.56
N LYS A 30 -15.63 -1.60 -6.85
CA LYS A 30 -16.92 -1.77 -7.56
C LYS A 30 -17.49 -3.20 -7.50
N GLU A 31 -16.66 -4.21 -7.22
CA GLU A 31 -17.04 -5.62 -7.46
C GLU A 31 -17.12 -6.54 -6.23
N SER A 32 -16.69 -6.16 -5.01
CA SER A 32 -16.63 -7.12 -3.89
C SER A 32 -17.40 -6.68 -2.65
N THR A 33 -18.58 -7.28 -2.47
CA THR A 33 -19.24 -7.43 -1.17
C THR A 33 -18.68 -8.61 -0.35
N HIS A 34 -17.98 -9.58 -0.94
CA HIS A 34 -17.48 -10.75 -0.23
C HIS A 34 -16.21 -11.29 -0.89
N GLY A 35 -15.04 -11.03 -0.28
CA GLY A 35 -13.78 -11.68 -0.67
C GLY A 35 -12.55 -10.79 -0.50
N ASN A 36 -11.60 -11.25 0.31
CA ASN A 36 -10.28 -10.67 0.58
C ASN A 36 -10.20 -9.50 1.58
N VAL A 37 -10.60 -9.78 2.84
CA VAL A 37 -10.63 -8.81 3.94
C VAL A 37 -9.21 -8.28 4.30
N GLY A 38 -8.17 -9.12 4.31
CA GLY A 38 -6.82 -8.71 4.72
C GLY A 38 -6.14 -7.70 3.79
N ASN A 39 -6.22 -7.92 2.48
CA ASN A 39 -5.70 -7.00 1.45
C ASN A 39 -6.45 -5.67 1.44
N MET A 40 -7.76 -5.69 1.72
CA MET A 40 -8.56 -4.47 1.81
C MET A 40 -8.26 -3.68 3.08
N VAL A 41 -8.06 -4.31 4.24
CA VAL A 41 -8.04 -3.57 5.51
C VAL A 41 -6.93 -2.53 5.56
N VAL A 42 -5.68 -2.86 5.20
CA VAL A 42 -4.57 -1.89 5.25
C VAL A 42 -4.79 -0.78 4.24
N LEU A 43 -5.05 -1.11 2.98
CA LEU A 43 -5.25 -0.13 1.91
C LEU A 43 -6.47 0.77 2.13
N VAL A 44 -7.59 0.19 2.57
CA VAL A 44 -8.80 0.93 2.93
C VAL A 44 -8.53 1.84 4.12
N SER A 45 -7.79 1.37 5.13
CA SER A 45 -7.42 2.19 6.29
C SER A 45 -6.50 3.35 5.89
N LEU A 46 -5.53 3.12 5.01
CA LEU A 46 -4.64 4.17 4.50
C LEU A 46 -5.39 5.21 3.68
N TYR A 47 -6.29 4.76 2.80
CA TYR A 47 -7.11 5.66 2.01
C TYR A 47 -8.07 6.48 2.89
N ARG A 48 -8.74 5.84 3.85
CA ARG A 48 -9.60 6.54 4.83
C ARG A 48 -8.81 7.53 5.67
N ASN A 49 -7.59 7.19 6.09
CA ASN A 49 -6.72 8.12 6.79
C ASN A 49 -6.36 9.32 5.91
N LEU A 50 -6.00 9.09 4.64
CA LEU A 50 -5.74 10.16 3.68
C LEU A 50 -6.95 11.09 3.54
N GLN A 51 -8.17 10.54 3.47
CA GLN A 51 -9.40 11.32 3.42
C GLN A 51 -9.66 12.12 4.69
N ASN A 52 -9.48 11.50 5.86
CA ASN A 52 -9.65 12.17 7.16
C ASN A 52 -8.65 13.32 7.37
N LEU A 53 -7.48 13.23 6.74
CA LEU A 53 -6.47 14.28 6.73
C LEU A 53 -6.74 15.38 5.68
N GLY A 54 -7.81 15.26 4.89
CA GLY A 54 -8.24 16.27 3.93
C GLY A 54 -7.55 16.22 2.57
N PHE A 55 -6.71 15.21 2.29
CA PHE A 55 -5.92 15.13 1.05
C PHE A 55 -6.69 14.63 -0.19
N GLN A 56 -8.03 14.59 -0.15
CA GLN A 56 -8.84 14.05 -1.24
C GLN A 56 -8.59 14.77 -2.56
N GLN A 57 -8.59 16.11 -2.51
CA GLN A 57 -8.42 16.94 -3.70
C GLN A 57 -6.95 16.92 -4.15
N GLU A 58 -6.01 17.01 -3.21
CA GLU A 58 -4.58 16.96 -3.47
C GLU A 58 -4.13 15.62 -4.04
N TYR A 59 -4.76 14.51 -3.68
CA TYR A 59 -4.47 13.22 -4.29
C TYR A 59 -4.82 13.20 -5.80
N VAL A 60 -5.83 13.96 -6.20
CA VAL A 60 -6.23 14.12 -7.60
C VAL A 60 -5.30 15.10 -8.31
N ASP A 61 -5.03 16.25 -7.69
CA ASP A 61 -4.39 17.40 -8.34
C ASP A 61 -2.87 17.42 -8.23
N ASP A 62 -2.29 16.84 -7.16
CA ASP A 62 -0.85 16.85 -6.88
C ASP A 62 -0.26 15.45 -7.11
N GLU A 63 0.39 15.29 -8.27
CA GLU A 63 1.01 14.02 -8.67
C GLU A 63 2.04 13.52 -7.66
N ALA A 64 2.78 14.41 -6.99
CA ALA A 64 3.75 14.02 -5.99
C ALA A 64 3.08 13.42 -4.76
N VAL A 65 1.99 14.03 -4.27
CA VAL A 65 1.20 13.48 -3.15
C VAL A 65 0.67 12.10 -3.52
N ARG A 66 0.10 11.95 -4.73
CA ARG A 66 -0.39 10.66 -5.23
C ARG A 66 0.72 9.61 -5.30
N LYS A 67 1.89 9.97 -5.83
CA LYS A 67 3.04 9.08 -5.95
C LYS A 67 3.47 8.55 -4.58
N TYR A 68 3.75 9.42 -3.62
CA TYR A 68 4.27 9.00 -2.32
C TYR A 68 3.21 8.25 -1.49
N PHE A 69 1.93 8.62 -1.60
CA PHE A 69 0.84 7.83 -1.02
C PHE A 69 0.84 6.40 -1.56
N ARG A 70 0.95 6.23 -2.89
CA ARG A 70 0.96 4.91 -3.54
C ARG A 70 2.19 4.10 -3.13
N MET A 71 3.36 4.72 -3.02
CA MET A 71 4.58 4.05 -2.57
C MET A 71 4.43 3.48 -1.15
N ILE A 72 3.92 4.28 -0.20
CA ILE A 72 3.66 3.80 1.18
C ILE A 72 2.57 2.71 1.21
N SER A 73 1.48 2.93 0.49
CA SER A 73 0.39 1.95 0.34
C SER A 73 0.84 0.64 -0.29
N GLY A 74 2.00 0.67 -0.93
CA GLY A 74 2.61 -0.46 -1.58
C GLY A 74 3.45 -1.39 -0.71
N ILE A 75 3.89 -0.91 0.45
CA ILE A 75 4.75 -1.64 1.37
C ILE A 75 4.16 -3.00 1.81
N PRO A 76 2.84 -3.15 2.07
CA PRO A 76 2.25 -4.45 2.43
C PRO A 76 2.45 -5.56 1.39
N PHE A 77 2.77 -5.20 0.14
CA PHE A 77 2.99 -6.15 -0.96
C PHE A 77 4.46 -6.54 -1.14
N LEU A 78 5.35 -6.10 -0.25
CA LEU A 78 6.77 -6.41 -0.29
C LEU A 78 7.11 -7.48 0.75
N PRO A 79 8.23 -8.23 0.57
CA PRO A 79 8.73 -9.11 1.62
C PRO A 79 8.75 -8.40 2.98
N THR A 80 8.23 -9.07 4.01
CA THR A 80 8.05 -8.50 5.36
C THR A 80 9.32 -7.87 5.93
N HIS A 81 10.48 -8.50 5.68
CA HIS A 81 11.79 -8.00 6.13
C HIS A 81 12.26 -6.71 5.43
N LEU A 82 11.64 -6.33 4.31
CA LEU A 82 11.93 -5.09 3.58
C LEU A 82 10.97 -3.96 3.91
N ALA A 83 9.92 -4.20 4.71
CA ALA A 83 8.87 -3.22 4.94
C ALA A 83 9.40 -1.94 5.60
N GLN A 84 10.22 -2.09 6.66
CA GLN A 84 10.81 -0.96 7.37
C GLN A 84 11.83 -0.20 6.50
N SER A 85 12.78 -0.92 5.88
CA SER A 85 13.81 -0.27 5.05
C SER A 85 13.23 0.45 3.84
N THR A 86 12.17 -0.12 3.23
CA THR A 86 11.46 0.55 2.13
C THR A 86 10.72 1.78 2.62
N TYR A 87 10.08 1.73 3.79
CA TYR A 87 9.45 2.90 4.37
C TYR A 87 10.46 4.04 4.56
N ASP A 88 11.60 3.76 5.18
CA ASP A 88 12.65 4.75 5.44
C ASP A 88 13.17 5.36 4.12
N GLU A 89 13.41 4.52 3.10
CA GLU A 89 13.85 4.99 1.78
C GLU A 89 12.79 5.86 1.06
N VAL A 90 11.51 5.51 1.16
CA VAL A 90 10.41 6.32 0.60
C VAL A 90 10.35 7.68 1.27
N VAL A 91 10.42 7.71 2.61
CA VAL A 91 10.43 8.97 3.36
C VAL A 91 11.67 9.79 3.00
N ASP A 92 12.85 9.18 2.96
CA ASP A 92 14.11 9.86 2.66
C ASP A 92 14.19 10.40 1.23
N SER A 93 13.64 9.68 0.26
CA SER A 93 13.52 10.13 -1.12
C SER A 93 12.36 11.11 -1.35
N THR A 94 11.50 11.38 -0.35
CA THR A 94 10.43 12.37 -0.44
C THR A 94 11.00 13.80 -0.33
N PRO A 95 10.75 14.70 -1.31
CA PRO A 95 11.10 16.10 -1.23
C PRO A 95 10.57 16.75 0.05
N LEU A 96 11.36 17.61 0.70
CA LEU A 96 11.02 18.21 2.00
C LEU A 96 9.62 18.85 2.03
N ARG A 97 9.23 19.57 0.97
CA ARG A 97 7.87 20.14 0.83
C ARG A 97 6.78 19.08 0.98
N ILE A 98 6.92 17.96 0.27
CA ILE A 98 5.95 16.87 0.29
C ILE A 98 6.03 16.12 1.62
N ARG A 99 7.23 15.91 2.15
CA ARG A 99 7.44 15.24 3.45
C ARG A 99 6.75 15.99 4.58
N HIS A 100 6.89 17.31 4.64
CA HIS A 100 6.20 18.15 5.61
C HIS A 100 4.69 18.10 5.42
N LYS A 101 4.21 18.24 4.17
CA LYS A 101 2.78 18.18 3.85
C LYS A 101 2.15 16.84 4.27
N MET A 102 2.79 15.71 3.95
CA MET A 102 2.28 14.36 4.22
C MET A 102 2.71 13.80 5.59
N GLN A 103 3.37 14.60 6.43
CA GLN A 103 3.88 14.14 7.72
C GLN A 103 2.82 13.45 8.60
N PRO A 104 1.56 13.93 8.70
CA PRO A 104 0.53 13.24 9.48
C PRO A 104 0.22 11.83 8.96
N PHE A 105 0.24 11.64 7.64
CA PHE A 105 0.02 10.35 7.01
C PHE A 105 1.18 9.38 7.26
N TYR A 106 2.42 9.86 7.15
CA TYR A 106 3.62 9.08 7.47
C TYR A 106 3.65 8.65 8.94
N HIS A 107 3.28 9.55 9.84
CA HIS A 107 3.17 9.25 11.26
C HIS A 107 2.09 8.20 11.55
N TYR A 108 0.93 8.32 10.90
CA TYR A 108 -0.12 7.31 10.99
C TYR A 108 0.37 5.93 10.55
N PHE A 109 1.06 5.85 9.40
CA PHE A 109 1.57 4.57 8.91
C PHE A 109 2.57 3.94 9.89
N THR A 110 3.51 4.74 10.36
CA THR A 110 4.54 4.29 11.30
C THR A 110 3.92 3.78 12.60
N ASN A 111 3.05 4.57 13.23
CA ASN A 111 2.51 4.22 14.54
C ASN A 111 1.49 3.09 14.51
N THR A 112 0.76 2.94 13.40
CA THR A 112 -0.32 1.94 13.31
C THR A 112 0.20 0.61 12.80
N TRP A 113 1.13 0.62 11.83
CA TRP A 113 1.52 -0.57 11.10
C TRP A 113 2.96 -1.02 11.37
N LEU A 114 3.93 -0.10 11.41
CA LEU A 114 5.33 -0.47 11.63
C LEU A 114 5.65 -0.70 13.12
N ASN A 115 5.22 0.24 13.96
CA ASN A 115 5.45 0.24 15.41
C ASN A 115 4.17 -0.05 16.20
N GLY A 116 3.09 -0.39 15.50
CA GLY A 116 1.79 -0.62 16.11
C GLY A 116 1.66 -1.99 16.77
N GLN A 117 0.45 -2.30 17.21
CA GLN A 117 0.13 -3.55 17.92
C GLN A 117 0.08 -4.77 17.00
N TYR A 118 -0.08 -4.56 15.69
CA TYR A 118 -0.19 -5.63 14.71
C TYR A 118 1.18 -5.99 14.15
N ALA A 119 1.60 -7.24 14.32
CA ALA A 119 2.83 -7.74 13.74
C ALA A 119 2.80 -7.64 12.20
N ILE A 120 3.95 -7.35 11.58
CA ILE A 120 4.06 -7.14 10.13
C ILE A 120 3.47 -8.29 9.33
N GLN A 121 3.66 -9.53 9.79
CA GLN A 121 3.17 -10.74 9.15
C GLN A 121 1.64 -10.80 9.06
N VAL A 122 0.92 -10.07 9.92
CA VAL A 122 -0.55 -10.07 9.98
C VAL A 122 -1.15 -9.17 8.89
N TRP A 123 -0.53 -8.03 8.64
CA TRP A 123 -1.03 -7.04 7.68
C TRP A 123 -0.31 -7.07 6.33
N ASN A 124 0.87 -7.71 6.26
CA ASN A 124 1.61 -7.91 5.03
C ASN A 124 1.07 -9.10 4.24
N VAL A 125 0.87 -8.88 2.94
CA VAL A 125 0.17 -9.79 2.03
C VAL A 125 1.12 -10.41 1.01
N TYR A 126 2.42 -10.14 1.13
CA TYR A 126 3.44 -10.73 0.28
C TYR A 126 3.56 -12.24 0.52
N GLY A 127 3.50 -13.02 -0.55
CA GLY A 127 3.60 -14.48 -0.47
C GLY A 127 2.39 -15.17 0.15
N GLN A 128 1.34 -14.44 0.52
CA GLN A 128 0.06 -15.01 0.93
C GLN A 128 -0.65 -15.57 -0.31
N ASP A 129 -1.05 -16.85 -0.26
CA ASP A 129 -1.78 -17.48 -1.34
C ASP A 129 -3.12 -16.75 -1.52
N ARG A 130 -3.42 -16.31 -2.75
CA ARG A 130 -4.54 -15.41 -3.05
C ARG A 130 -5.89 -16.11 -3.18
N ARG A 131 -6.01 -17.37 -2.75
CA ARG A 131 -7.23 -18.18 -2.81
C ARG A 131 -7.49 -18.79 -1.42
N THR A 132 -8.71 -18.88 -0.90
CA THR A 132 -9.91 -19.46 -1.52
C THR A 132 -11.20 -18.97 -0.84
N ASN A 133 -12.02 -18.20 -1.56
CA ASN A 133 -13.47 -18.43 -1.51
C ASN A 133 -13.97 -18.69 -2.94
N ASN A 134 -13.36 -18.03 -3.92
CA ASN A 134 -13.73 -18.17 -5.33
C ASN A 134 -13.64 -19.59 -5.91
N ASP A 135 -12.82 -20.48 -5.35
CA ASP A 135 -12.74 -21.87 -5.86
C ASP A 135 -13.86 -22.77 -5.27
N ILE A 136 -14.33 -22.47 -4.05
CA ILE A 136 -15.50 -23.12 -3.44
C ILE A 136 -16.80 -22.51 -4.00
N GLU A 137 -16.86 -21.18 -4.15
CA GLU A 137 -17.98 -20.47 -4.80
C GLU A 137 -18.13 -20.87 -6.28
N SER A 138 -17.02 -21.16 -6.98
CA SER A 138 -17.04 -21.67 -8.36
C SER A 138 -17.58 -23.11 -8.46
N TRP A 139 -17.41 -23.92 -7.42
CA TRP A 139 -18.05 -25.24 -7.33
C TRP A 139 -19.56 -25.13 -7.07
N HIS A 140 -20.01 -24.13 -6.33
CA HIS A 140 -21.43 -23.93 -6.02
C HIS A 140 -22.21 -23.18 -7.12
N SER A 141 -21.53 -22.43 -8.00
CA SER A 141 -22.19 -21.71 -9.11
C SER A 141 -22.48 -22.56 -10.36
N LYS A 142 -22.19 -23.87 -10.31
CA LYS A 142 -22.45 -24.84 -11.38
C LYS A 142 -23.58 -25.84 -11.08
N LEU A 143 -24.41 -25.60 -10.06
CA LEU A 143 -25.63 -26.36 -9.80
C LEU A 143 -26.86 -25.62 -10.31
#